data_AF-A0A973FKP0-F1
#
_entry.id   AF-A0A973FKP0-F1
#
_cell.length_a   1.000
_cell.length_b   1.000
_cell.length_c   1.000
_cell.angle_alpha   90.00
_cell.angle_beta   90.00
_cell.angle_gamma   90.00
#
_symmetry.space_group_name_H-M   'P 1'
#
loop_
_entity.id
_entity.type
_entity.pdbx_description
1 polymer ?
#
loop_
_entity_poly.entity_id
_entity_poly.type
_entity_poly.pdbx_seq_one_letter_code
_entity_poly.pdbx_strand_id
1 'polypeptide(L)'
;MKNEILEIISIIFLMFVGSLVVVGDIKHKKIKNRFILLGFFGGSVIFLFGFLFGFIQLVYLRDVLINFFIALVVSYLFWLASFWPAGDAKLFSLFAFLLPLHYYRKSYLPFFPSITLLANVFIFAYAFLFVRSLFHFASLFFKRDAFILNLLKTVFLPGNPAFIFKKINLLIMGRGATVMVVVFVLVNYVQKLGNKRDFHISYGVAVGSLLAWLMASFIVKKYIADRESYPQKIESLKVGYSPLITLRDRDLFSKGFMKKLGPLKAEGLDEDQVSLIKKMLEAKKINFINIQKDEPFSPWIVAGLLSTMAFNENIMQALGRLFFRG
;
A
#
# COMPACT_ATOMS: atom_id res chain seq x y z
N MET A 1 13.68 -18.28 -28.17
CA MET A 1 13.10 -19.60 -27.86
C MET A 1 13.45 -20.14 -26.47
N LYS A 2 14.70 -20.53 -26.16
CA LYS A 2 15.01 -21.19 -24.87
C LYS A 2 14.59 -20.37 -23.63
N ASN A 3 14.83 -19.06 -23.63
CA ASN A 3 14.48 -18.18 -22.52
C ASN A 3 12.95 -17.96 -22.39
N GLU A 4 12.22 -17.98 -23.51
CA GLU A 4 10.77 -17.76 -23.55
C GLU A 4 10.02 -18.86 -22.78
N ILE A 5 10.46 -20.12 -22.87
CA ILE A 5 9.83 -21.23 -22.15
C ILE A 5 9.88 -20.99 -20.64
N LEU A 6 11.05 -20.60 -20.12
CA LEU A 6 11.23 -20.33 -18.70
C LEU A 6 10.43 -19.12 -18.23
N GLU A 7 10.33 -18.09 -19.07
CA GLU A 7 9.50 -16.91 -18.80
C GLU A 7 8.02 -17.29 -18.72
N ILE A 8 7.51 -18.08 -19.68
CA ILE A 8 6.14 -18.58 -19.66
C ILE A 8 5.86 -19.39 -18.40
N ILE A 9 6.76 -20.30 -18.02
CA ILE A 9 6.65 -21.10 -16.78
C ILE A 9 6.59 -20.18 -15.56
N SER A 10 7.48 -19.19 -15.49
CA SER A 10 7.53 -18.21 -14.38
C SER A 10 6.23 -17.43 -14.28
N ILE A 11 5.67 -17.00 -15.41
CA ILE A 11 4.41 -16.25 -15.47
C ILE A 11 3.23 -17.11 -15.04
N ILE A 12 3.11 -18.34 -15.55
CA ILE A 12 2.04 -19.26 -15.15
C ILE A 12 2.09 -19.51 -13.65
N PHE A 13 3.30 -19.75 -13.11
CA PHE A 13 3.50 -19.95 -11.68
C PHE A 13 3.16 -18.70 -10.85
N LEU A 14 3.61 -17.53 -11.30
CA LEU A 14 3.31 -16.24 -10.68
C LEU A 14 1.81 -15.95 -10.67
N MET A 15 1.10 -16.23 -11.77
CA MET A 15 -0.34 -16.08 -11.87
C MET A 15 -1.07 -17.03 -10.92
N PHE A 16 -0.64 -18.30 -10.85
CA PHE A 16 -1.18 -19.29 -9.93
C PHE A 16 -1.03 -18.85 -8.46
N VAL A 17 0.18 -18.47 -8.05
CA VAL A 17 0.45 -18.00 -6.67
C VAL A 17 -0.30 -16.71 -6.38
N GLY A 18 -0.32 -15.76 -7.32
CA GLY A 18 -1.05 -14.50 -7.20
C GLY A 18 -2.55 -14.71 -6.99
N SER A 19 -3.17 -15.60 -7.77
CA SER A 19 -4.58 -15.96 -7.61
C SER A 19 -4.86 -16.62 -6.24
N LEU A 20 -4.01 -17.54 -5.78
CA LEU A 20 -4.16 -18.16 -4.46
C LEU A 20 -4.10 -17.12 -3.33
N VAL A 21 -3.18 -16.16 -3.43
CA VAL A 21 -3.04 -15.09 -2.44
C VAL A 21 -4.27 -14.18 -2.45
N VAL A 22 -4.73 -13.72 -3.62
CA VAL A 22 -5.92 -12.85 -3.73
C VAL A 22 -7.17 -13.54 -3.21
N VAL A 23 -7.40 -14.81 -3.55
CA VAL A 23 -8.54 -15.57 -3.02
C VAL A 23 -8.44 -15.73 -1.50
N GLY A 24 -7.24 -15.98 -0.98
CA GLY A 24 -6.97 -16.04 0.44
C GLY A 24 -7.25 -14.72 1.15
N ASP A 25 -6.83 -13.60 0.57
CA ASP A 25 -7.01 -12.26 1.14
C ASP A 25 -8.48 -11.83 1.11
N ILE A 26 -9.20 -12.07 0.01
CA ILE A 26 -10.64 -11.74 -0.07
C ILE A 26 -11.45 -12.56 0.94
N LYS A 27 -11.17 -13.87 1.07
CA LYS A 27 -11.94 -14.77 1.94
C LYS A 27 -11.59 -14.63 3.42
N HIS A 28 -10.32 -14.45 3.74
CA HIS A 28 -9.82 -14.50 5.12
C HIS A 28 -9.21 -13.19 5.61
N LYS A 29 -9.12 -12.15 4.76
CA LYS A 29 -8.46 -10.85 5.04
C LYS A 29 -7.03 -11.01 5.54
N LYS A 30 -6.39 -12.12 5.18
CA LYS A 30 -5.06 -12.48 5.65
C LYS A 30 -4.32 -13.28 4.61
N ILE A 31 -3.17 -12.77 4.21
CA ILE A 31 -2.21 -13.46 3.37
C ILE A 31 -1.45 -14.47 4.22
N LYS A 32 -1.66 -15.77 3.98
CA LYS A 32 -0.99 -16.84 4.73
C LYS A 32 0.47 -16.98 4.28
N ASN A 33 1.41 -16.99 5.24
CA ASN A 33 2.84 -17.14 4.98
C ASN A 33 3.18 -18.38 4.12
N ARG A 34 2.41 -19.48 4.24
CA ARG A 34 2.61 -20.69 3.43
C ARG A 34 2.56 -20.45 1.93
N PHE A 35 1.70 -19.53 1.46
CA PHE A 35 1.60 -19.22 0.03
C PHE A 35 2.77 -18.36 -0.44
N ILE A 36 3.24 -17.45 0.42
CA ILE A 36 4.44 -16.64 0.16
C ILE A 36 5.68 -17.53 0.10
N LEU A 37 5.84 -18.45 1.06
CA LEU A 37 6.94 -19.43 1.08
C LEU A 37 6.91 -20.36 -0.12
N LEU A 38 5.72 -20.85 -0.52
CA LEU A 38 5.55 -21.64 -1.74
C LEU A 38 6.01 -20.86 -2.97
N GLY A 39 5.67 -19.58 -3.07
CA GLY A 39 6.10 -18.71 -4.16
C GLY A 39 7.62 -18.52 -4.21
N PHE A 40 8.27 -18.21 -3.09
CA PHE A 40 9.73 -18.05 -3.05
C PHE A 40 10.45 -19.36 -3.35
N PHE A 41 9.99 -20.46 -2.77
CA PHE A 41 10.56 -21.78 -3.02
C PHE A 41 10.43 -22.18 -4.49
N GLY A 42 9.22 -22.10 -5.05
CA GLY A 42 8.97 -22.43 -6.46
C GLY A 42 9.74 -21.52 -7.43
N GLY A 43 9.81 -20.22 -7.16
CA GLY A 43 10.63 -19.29 -7.93
C GLY A 43 12.10 -19.63 -7.90
N SER A 44 12.64 -19.98 -6.72
CA SER A 44 14.04 -20.38 -6.58
C SER A 44 14.35 -21.65 -7.37
N VAL A 45 13.43 -22.62 -7.38
CA VAL A 45 13.55 -23.84 -8.21
C VAL A 45 13.54 -23.50 -9.70
N ILE A 46 12.64 -22.63 -10.15
CA ILE A 46 12.55 -22.18 -11.54
C ILE A 46 13.86 -21.48 -11.97
N PHE A 47 14.38 -20.56 -11.16
CA PHE A 47 15.64 -19.86 -11.46
C PHE A 47 16.84 -20.79 -11.44
N LEU A 48 16.93 -21.70 -10.47
CA LEU A 48 18.01 -22.68 -10.38
C LEU A 48 18.00 -23.64 -11.58
N PHE A 49 16.83 -24.15 -11.96
CA PHE A 49 16.67 -24.95 -13.16
C PHE A 49 17.05 -24.15 -14.41
N GLY A 50 16.58 -22.91 -14.52
CA GLY A 50 16.95 -21.98 -15.58
C GLY A 50 18.47 -21.83 -15.71
N PHE A 51 19.17 -21.68 -14.59
CA PHE A 51 20.62 -21.56 -14.54
C PHE A 51 21.35 -22.86 -14.92
N LEU A 52 20.98 -24.00 -14.32
CA LEU A 52 21.65 -25.29 -14.53
C LEU A 52 21.57 -25.79 -15.98
N PHE A 53 20.46 -25.51 -16.67
CA PHE A 53 20.26 -25.91 -18.07
C PHE A 53 20.66 -24.82 -19.08
N GLY A 54 21.28 -23.73 -18.61
CA GLY A 54 21.78 -22.65 -19.47
C GLY A 54 20.71 -21.77 -20.11
N PHE A 55 19.48 -21.77 -19.58
CA PHE A 55 18.43 -20.82 -19.96
C PHE A 55 18.67 -19.41 -19.39
N ILE A 56 19.36 -19.32 -18.25
CA ILE A 56 19.67 -18.05 -17.56
C ILE A 56 21.18 -17.91 -17.39
N GLN A 57 21.69 -16.72 -17.68
CA GLN A 57 23.09 -16.35 -17.39
C GLN A 57 23.26 -15.90 -15.95
N LEU A 58 24.46 -16.11 -15.37
CA LEU A 58 24.78 -15.67 -14.01
C LEU A 58 24.53 -14.17 -13.79
N VAL A 59 24.80 -13.35 -14.81
CA VAL A 59 24.56 -11.89 -14.78
C VAL A 59 23.08 -11.59 -14.55
N TYR A 60 22.18 -12.28 -15.25
CA TYR A 60 20.74 -12.11 -15.07
C TYR A 60 20.30 -12.54 -13.66
N LEU A 61 20.79 -13.67 -13.16
CA LEU A 61 20.46 -14.13 -11.81
C LEU A 61 20.90 -13.12 -10.74
N ARG A 62 22.11 -12.56 -10.88
CA ARG A 62 22.60 -11.47 -10.02
C ARG A 62 21.65 -10.27 -10.05
N ASP A 63 21.22 -9.84 -11.24
CA ASP A 63 20.37 -8.67 -11.39
C ASP A 63 18.96 -8.91 -10.78
N VAL A 64 18.41 -10.13 -10.91
CA VAL A 64 17.17 -10.54 -10.23
C VAL A 64 17.32 -10.45 -8.72
N LEU A 65 18.43 -10.97 -8.17
CA LEU A 65 18.68 -10.93 -6.73
C LEU A 65 18.85 -9.50 -6.21
N ILE A 66 19.60 -8.64 -6.92
CA ILE A 66 19.74 -7.22 -6.55
C ILE A 66 18.37 -6.52 -6.53
N ASN A 67 17.57 -6.69 -7.58
CA ASN A 67 16.23 -6.12 -7.65
C ASN A 67 15.34 -6.63 -6.49
N PHE A 68 15.38 -7.94 -6.19
CA PHE A 68 14.64 -8.55 -5.10
C PHE A 68 15.04 -7.99 -3.73
N PHE A 69 16.34 -7.90 -3.43
CA PHE A 69 16.79 -7.37 -2.13
C PHE A 69 16.39 -5.91 -1.94
N ILE A 70 16.48 -5.09 -3.00
CA ILE A 70 16.01 -3.70 -2.94
C ILE A 70 14.49 -3.68 -2.73
N ALA A 71 13.72 -4.50 -3.45
CA ALA A 71 12.27 -4.61 -3.27
C ALA A 71 11.89 -5.03 -1.84
N LEU A 72 12.65 -5.95 -1.24
CA LEU A 72 12.46 -6.40 0.14
C LEU A 72 12.69 -5.24 1.12
N VAL A 73 13.78 -4.49 0.98
CA VAL A 73 14.06 -3.32 1.82
C VAL A 73 12.97 -2.25 1.67
N VAL A 74 12.60 -1.90 0.44
CA VAL A 74 11.57 -0.90 0.17
C VAL A 74 10.23 -1.32 0.77
N SER A 75 9.83 -2.58 0.59
CA SER A 75 8.56 -3.09 1.12
C SER A 75 8.54 -3.15 2.65
N TYR A 76 9.68 -3.48 3.26
CA TYR A 76 9.88 -3.47 4.70
C TYR A 76 9.76 -2.04 5.25
N LEU A 77 10.37 -1.06 4.59
CA LEU A 77 10.24 0.35 4.96
C LEU A 77 8.79 0.83 4.86
N PHE A 78 8.04 0.37 3.85
CA PHE A 78 6.63 0.73 3.69
C PHE A 78 5.75 0.14 4.80
N TRP A 79 6.05 -1.10 5.20
CA TRP A 79 5.41 -1.71 6.36
C TRP A 79 5.78 -0.99 7.67
N LEU A 80 7.06 -0.67 7.88
CA LEU A 80 7.54 0.05 9.06
C LEU A 80 6.87 1.43 9.18
N ALA A 81 6.67 2.10 8.04
CA ALA A 81 5.94 3.36 7.95
C ALA A 81 4.41 3.22 8.01
N SER A 82 3.88 2.00 8.19
CA SER A 82 2.45 1.69 8.24
C SER A 82 1.66 2.11 6.97
N PHE A 83 2.33 2.16 5.80
CA PHE A 83 1.65 2.43 4.53
C PHE A 83 0.76 1.25 4.11
N TRP A 84 1.24 0.02 4.32
CA TRP A 84 0.49 -1.20 4.07
C TRP A 84 0.76 -2.30 5.13
N PRO A 85 -0.11 -3.30 5.25
CA PRO A 85 0.11 -4.50 6.05
C PRO A 85 1.38 -5.29 5.68
N ALA A 86 1.89 -6.08 6.64
CA ALA A 86 3.06 -6.94 6.43
C ALA A 86 2.85 -7.99 5.32
N GLY A 87 1.61 -8.44 5.14
CA GLY A 87 1.24 -9.38 4.07
C GLY A 87 1.49 -8.81 2.68
N ASP A 88 1.11 -7.55 2.47
CA ASP A 88 1.27 -6.84 1.20
C ASP A 88 2.74 -6.57 0.88
N ALA A 89 3.54 -6.22 1.90
CA ALA A 89 4.99 -6.06 1.76
C ALA A 89 5.67 -7.35 1.23
N LYS A 90 5.30 -8.48 1.83
CA LYS A 90 5.79 -9.81 1.43
C LYS A 90 5.33 -10.18 0.03
N LEU A 91 4.06 -9.90 -0.31
CA LEU A 91 3.51 -10.19 -1.63
C LEU A 91 4.19 -9.36 -2.72
N PHE A 92 4.40 -8.07 -2.49
CA PHE A 92 5.14 -7.22 -3.42
C PHE A 92 6.57 -7.72 -3.63
N SER A 93 7.28 -8.08 -2.56
CA SER A 93 8.64 -8.63 -2.67
C SER A 93 8.67 -9.93 -3.46
N LEU A 94 7.67 -10.80 -3.26
CA LEU A 94 7.53 -12.04 -4.00
C LEU A 94 7.31 -11.79 -5.49
N PHE A 95 6.42 -10.85 -5.86
CA PHE A 95 6.22 -10.52 -7.27
C PHE A 95 7.44 -9.87 -7.91
N ALA A 96 8.18 -9.03 -7.16
CA ALA A 96 9.44 -8.47 -7.63
C ALA A 96 10.52 -9.55 -7.86
N PHE A 97 10.48 -10.65 -7.10
CA PHE A 97 11.35 -11.81 -7.29
C PHE A 97 10.94 -12.68 -8.47
N LEU A 98 9.64 -12.98 -8.61
CA LEU A 98 9.12 -13.92 -9.62
C LEU A 98 8.97 -13.32 -11.02
N LEU A 99 8.72 -12.00 -11.14
CA LEU A 99 8.47 -11.40 -12.44
C LEU A 99 9.79 -11.25 -13.23
N PRO A 100 9.88 -11.81 -14.47
CA PRO A 100 11.10 -11.69 -15.27
C PRO A 100 11.49 -10.24 -15.55
N LEU A 101 12.79 -9.95 -15.51
CA LEU A 101 13.30 -8.57 -15.63
C LEU A 101 12.93 -7.89 -16.96
N HIS A 102 12.64 -8.66 -18.00
CA HIS A 102 12.20 -8.13 -19.29
C HIS A 102 10.91 -7.30 -19.19
N TYR A 103 10.00 -7.64 -18.26
CA TYR A 103 8.77 -6.89 -18.02
C TYR A 103 9.01 -5.51 -17.38
N TYR A 104 10.24 -5.25 -16.96
CA TYR A 104 10.68 -3.96 -16.43
C TYR A 104 11.60 -3.19 -17.39
N ARG A 105 11.74 -3.61 -18.65
CA ARG A 105 12.77 -3.11 -19.59
C ARG A 105 12.80 -1.58 -19.77
N LYS A 106 11.66 -0.91 -19.57
CA LYS A 106 11.54 0.56 -19.67
C LYS A 106 11.58 1.27 -18.32
N SER A 107 12.00 0.58 -17.26
CA SER A 107 12.21 1.18 -15.96
C SER A 107 13.38 2.17 -16.00
N TYR A 108 13.24 3.26 -15.25
CA TYR A 108 14.26 4.30 -15.14
C TYR A 108 15.42 3.90 -14.21
N LEU A 109 15.22 2.89 -13.34
CA LEU A 109 16.21 2.48 -12.34
C LEU A 109 16.82 1.13 -12.72
N PRO A 110 18.09 1.06 -13.16
CA PRO A 110 18.70 -0.17 -13.63
C PRO A 110 18.80 -1.25 -12.53
N PHE A 111 19.01 -0.83 -11.28
CA PHE A 111 19.15 -1.74 -10.15
C PHE A 111 17.81 -2.05 -9.44
N PHE A 112 16.79 -1.20 -9.61
CA PHE A 112 15.47 -1.41 -9.01
C PHE A 112 14.35 -1.36 -10.05
N PRO A 113 14.37 -2.27 -11.04
CA PRO A 113 13.38 -2.30 -12.10
C PRO A 113 11.93 -2.47 -11.58
N SER A 114 11.74 -3.17 -10.46
CA SER A 114 10.43 -3.37 -9.83
C SER A 114 9.77 -2.12 -9.23
N ILE A 115 10.44 -0.96 -9.26
CA ILE A 115 9.77 0.35 -9.03
C ILE A 115 8.57 0.56 -9.97
N THR A 116 8.64 0.01 -11.19
CA THR A 116 7.56 0.05 -12.16
C THR A 116 6.31 -0.68 -11.65
N LEU A 117 6.51 -1.89 -11.11
CA LEU A 117 5.45 -2.66 -10.48
C LEU A 117 4.86 -1.85 -9.32
N LEU A 118 5.72 -1.36 -8.43
CA LEU A 118 5.30 -0.58 -7.27
C LEU A 118 4.41 0.60 -7.69
N ALA A 119 4.85 1.38 -8.67
CA ALA A 119 4.09 2.51 -9.17
C ALA A 119 2.73 2.09 -9.77
N ASN A 120 2.69 1.00 -10.54
CA ASN A 120 1.46 0.49 -11.14
C ASN A 120 0.43 0.00 -10.10
N VAL A 121 0.87 -0.75 -9.07
CA VAL A 121 0.02 -1.18 -7.93
C VAL A 121 -0.72 0.02 -7.34
N PHE A 122 0.06 1.07 -7.15
CA PHE A 122 -0.37 2.28 -6.51
C PHE A 122 -1.28 3.12 -7.40
N ILE A 123 -1.05 3.19 -8.70
CA ILE A 123 -2.00 3.86 -9.61
C ILE A 123 -3.39 3.24 -9.52
N PHE A 124 -3.50 1.90 -9.48
CA PHE A 124 -4.80 1.23 -9.35
C PHE A 124 -5.46 1.46 -7.99
N ALA A 125 -4.71 1.24 -6.90
CA ALA A 125 -5.24 1.48 -5.56
C ALA A 125 -5.81 2.89 -5.42
N TYR A 126 -5.17 3.88 -6.05
CA TYR A 126 -5.59 5.26 -5.96
C TYR A 126 -6.70 5.64 -6.93
N ALA A 127 -6.71 5.07 -8.13
CA ALA A 127 -7.86 5.22 -9.03
C ALA A 127 -9.14 4.76 -8.33
N PHE A 128 -9.08 3.64 -7.61
CA PHE A 128 -10.19 3.16 -6.80
C PHE A 128 -10.59 4.14 -5.68
N LEU A 129 -9.62 4.61 -4.87
CA LEU A 129 -9.89 5.58 -3.80
C LEU A 129 -10.45 6.90 -4.33
N PHE A 130 -9.93 7.37 -5.47
CA PHE A 130 -10.41 8.59 -6.12
C PHE A 130 -11.85 8.44 -6.58
N VAL A 131 -12.19 7.35 -7.28
CA VAL A 131 -13.57 7.05 -7.70
C VAL A 131 -14.50 6.97 -6.50
N ARG A 132 -14.10 6.29 -5.43
CA ARG A 132 -14.88 6.22 -4.18
C ARG A 132 -15.08 7.61 -3.55
N SER A 133 -14.03 8.43 -3.53
CA SER A 133 -14.11 9.81 -3.02
C SER A 133 -15.07 10.66 -3.86
N LEU A 134 -15.07 10.50 -5.19
CA LEU A 134 -16.01 11.18 -6.08
C LEU A 134 -17.46 10.74 -5.81
N PHE A 135 -17.72 9.45 -5.68
CA PHE A 135 -19.06 8.95 -5.32
C PHE A 135 -19.51 9.47 -3.96
N HIS A 136 -18.62 9.52 -2.98
CA HIS A 136 -18.93 10.08 -1.68
C HIS A 136 -19.26 11.57 -1.77
N PHE A 137 -18.42 12.35 -2.47
CA PHE A 137 -18.65 13.78 -2.67
C PHE A 137 -19.97 14.05 -3.42
N ALA A 138 -20.26 13.28 -4.48
CA ALA A 138 -21.53 13.34 -5.18
C ALA A 138 -22.70 13.04 -4.24
N SER A 139 -22.60 11.99 -3.41
CA SER A 139 -23.65 11.65 -2.43
C SER A 139 -23.89 12.74 -1.39
N LEU A 140 -22.86 13.49 -1.00
CA LEU A 140 -22.99 14.65 -0.12
C LEU A 140 -23.68 15.81 -0.83
N PHE A 141 -23.33 16.05 -2.10
CA PHE A 141 -23.93 17.09 -2.92
C PHE A 141 -25.43 16.87 -3.13
N PHE A 142 -25.87 15.62 -3.29
CA PHE A 142 -27.29 15.28 -3.38
C PHE A 142 -28.04 15.41 -2.04
N LYS A 143 -27.38 15.36 -0.88
CA LYS A 143 -27.96 15.63 0.46
C LYS A 143 -27.92 17.12 0.81
N ARG A 144 -28.32 17.93 -0.17
CA ARG A 144 -27.99 19.35 -0.35
C ARG A 144 -28.40 20.26 0.82
N ASP A 145 -29.51 19.98 1.50
CA ASP A 145 -30.08 20.88 2.51
C ASP A 145 -29.33 20.86 3.85
N ALA A 146 -28.76 19.72 4.25
CA ALA A 146 -28.04 19.60 5.52
C ALA A 146 -26.56 20.00 5.42
N PHE A 147 -25.97 19.95 4.21
CA PHE A 147 -24.54 20.21 4.01
C PHE A 147 -24.22 21.71 4.08
N ILE A 148 -24.99 22.55 3.38
CA ILE A 148 -24.75 24.01 3.34
C ILE A 148 -24.89 24.64 4.73
N LEU A 149 -25.91 24.23 5.49
CA LEU A 149 -26.13 24.69 6.87
C LEU A 149 -25.03 24.26 7.84
N ASN A 150 -24.50 23.04 7.72
CA ASN A 150 -23.38 22.57 8.55
C ASN A 150 -22.05 23.21 8.14
N LEU A 151 -21.79 23.39 6.84
CA LEU A 151 -20.58 24.05 6.36
C LEU A 151 -20.49 25.50 6.88
N LEU A 152 -21.59 26.25 6.79
CA LEU A 152 -21.69 27.61 7.31
C LEU A 152 -21.45 27.66 8.82
N LYS A 153 -22.06 26.77 9.61
CA LYS A 153 -21.85 26.69 11.07
C LYS A 153 -20.39 26.34 11.44
N THR A 154 -19.74 25.48 10.66
CA THR A 154 -18.37 25.03 10.98
C THR A 154 -17.31 26.07 10.62
N VAL A 155 -17.55 26.87 9.57
CA VAL A 155 -16.62 27.92 9.13
C VAL A 155 -16.78 29.20 9.95
N PHE A 156 -17.99 29.53 10.43
CA PHE A 156 -18.26 30.81 11.11
C PHE A 156 -18.23 30.76 12.65
N LEU A 157 -18.01 29.60 13.29
CA LEU A 157 -17.91 29.53 14.76
C LEU A 157 -16.44 29.51 15.22
N PRO A 158 -15.89 30.63 15.73
CA PRO A 158 -14.56 30.67 16.32
C PRO A 158 -14.53 29.85 17.62
N GLY A 159 -13.54 28.96 17.76
CA GLY A 159 -13.35 28.09 18.94
C GLY A 159 -13.55 26.59 18.70
N ASN A 160 -13.89 26.19 17.47
CA ASN A 160 -14.19 24.79 17.16
C ASN A 160 -12.91 23.92 17.08
N PRO A 161 -12.84 22.73 17.72
CA PRO A 161 -11.72 21.78 17.64
C PRO A 161 -11.24 21.41 16.22
N ALA A 162 -12.02 21.70 15.19
CA ALA A 162 -11.59 21.67 13.79
C ALA A 162 -10.30 22.48 13.51
N PHE A 163 -10.06 23.58 14.25
CA PHE A 163 -8.84 24.39 14.12
C PHE A 163 -7.61 23.68 14.70
N ILE A 164 -7.76 22.92 15.79
CA ILE A 164 -6.70 22.08 16.39
C ILE A 164 -6.37 20.91 15.45
N PHE A 165 -7.38 20.31 14.82
CA PHE A 165 -7.19 19.30 13.78
C PHE A 165 -6.40 19.82 12.57
N LYS A 166 -6.60 21.08 12.17
CA LYS A 166 -5.82 21.75 11.12
C LYS A 166 -4.33 21.84 11.50
N LYS A 167 -4.02 22.13 12.77
CA LYS A 167 -2.65 22.22 13.31
C LYS A 167 -1.94 20.86 13.40
N ILE A 168 -2.65 19.80 13.75
CA ILE A 168 -2.11 18.42 13.76
C ILE A 168 -1.85 17.92 12.34
N ASN A 169 -2.75 18.22 11.39
CA ASN A 169 -2.51 17.90 9.98
C ASN A 169 -1.29 18.65 9.43
N LEU A 170 -1.04 19.89 9.86
CA LEU A 170 0.16 20.66 9.50
C LEU A 170 1.47 20.01 10.03
N LEU A 171 1.46 19.45 11.23
CA LEU A 171 2.64 18.78 11.82
C LEU A 171 2.98 17.46 11.10
N ILE A 172 1.94 16.72 10.68
CA ILE A 172 2.08 15.48 9.90
C ILE A 172 2.55 15.80 8.48
N MET A 173 2.04 16.88 7.87
CA MET A 173 2.57 17.42 6.61
C MET A 173 4.06 17.73 6.72
N GLY A 174 4.53 18.24 7.86
CA GLY A 174 5.96 18.48 8.13
C GLY A 174 6.82 17.21 8.08
N ARG A 175 6.35 16.09 8.65
CA ARG A 175 7.06 14.80 8.62
C ARG A 175 7.11 14.19 7.22
N GLY A 176 6.01 14.31 6.47
CA GLY A 176 5.98 13.98 5.05
C GLY A 176 7.02 14.78 4.27
N ALA A 177 7.08 16.10 4.49
CA ALA A 177 8.05 16.98 3.85
C ALA A 177 9.51 16.65 4.22
N THR A 178 9.81 16.20 5.44
CA THR A 178 11.19 15.78 5.80
C THR A 178 11.62 14.54 5.01
N VAL A 179 10.73 13.55 4.84
CA VAL A 179 11.01 12.38 3.99
C VAL A 179 11.17 12.81 2.52
N MET A 180 10.40 13.81 2.06
CA MET A 180 10.57 14.39 0.72
C MET A 180 11.97 14.98 0.52
N VAL A 181 12.48 15.76 1.49
CA VAL A 181 13.81 16.37 1.39
C VAL A 181 14.90 15.30 1.33
N VAL A 182 14.81 14.25 2.15
CA VAL A 182 15.81 13.16 2.18
C VAL A 182 15.81 12.36 0.87
N VAL A 183 14.63 11.97 0.37
CA VAL A 183 14.52 11.24 -0.91
C VAL A 183 14.98 12.11 -2.07
N PHE A 184 14.61 13.39 -2.08
CA PHE A 184 15.06 14.35 -3.09
C PHE A 184 16.59 14.54 -3.06
N VAL A 185 17.20 14.65 -1.88
CA VAL A 185 18.66 14.75 -1.73
C VAL A 185 19.36 13.47 -2.20
N LEU A 186 18.87 12.29 -1.82
CA LEU A 186 19.43 11.00 -2.25
C LEU A 186 19.32 10.82 -3.77
N VAL A 187 18.19 11.21 -4.35
CA VAL A 187 17.98 11.21 -5.81
C VAL A 187 18.95 12.17 -6.49
N ASN A 188 19.09 13.41 -6.01
CA ASN A 188 20.04 14.37 -6.57
C ASN A 188 21.50 13.91 -6.43
N TYR A 189 21.83 13.23 -5.32
CA TYR A 189 23.15 12.65 -5.11
C TYR A 189 23.45 11.53 -6.12
N VAL A 190 22.50 10.62 -6.34
CA VAL A 190 22.59 9.55 -7.35
C VAL A 190 22.60 10.14 -8.78
N GLN A 191 21.86 11.22 -9.03
CA GLN A 191 21.87 11.94 -10.31
C GLN A 191 23.22 12.58 -10.63
N LYS A 192 23.94 13.10 -9.62
CA LYS A 192 25.27 13.69 -9.80
C LYS A 192 26.32 12.67 -10.26
N LEU A 193 26.02 11.37 -10.12
CA LEU A 193 26.84 10.27 -10.60
C LEU A 193 26.52 9.83 -12.05
N GLY A 194 25.46 10.34 -12.69
CA GLY A 194 25.02 9.91 -14.03
C GLY A 194 24.69 11.04 -15.01
N ASN A 195 25.39 11.11 -16.13
CA ASN A 195 25.27 12.18 -17.13
C ASN A 195 24.21 11.90 -18.21
N LYS A 196 22.91 12.23 -17.99
CA LYS A 196 21.88 12.32 -19.07
C LYS A 196 20.73 13.30 -18.74
N ARG A 197 20.53 14.31 -19.61
CA ARG A 197 19.60 15.45 -19.44
C ARG A 197 18.10 15.10 -19.54
N ASP A 198 17.71 14.13 -20.37
CA ASP A 198 16.30 13.77 -20.56
C ASP A 198 15.72 12.93 -19.42
N PHE A 199 16.57 12.42 -18.54
CA PHE A 199 16.18 11.71 -17.33
C PHE A 199 15.53 12.64 -16.29
N HIS A 200 15.80 13.95 -16.36
CA HIS A 200 15.51 14.88 -15.26
C HIS A 200 14.04 15.28 -15.13
N ILE A 201 13.35 15.55 -16.25
CA ILE A 201 11.99 16.13 -16.20
C ILE A 201 10.96 15.04 -15.90
N SER A 202 11.01 13.90 -16.60
CA SER A 202 10.04 12.82 -16.40
C SER A 202 10.17 12.15 -15.03
N TYR A 203 11.40 11.99 -14.51
CA TYR A 203 11.62 11.42 -13.18
C TYR A 203 11.24 12.38 -12.05
N GLY A 204 11.57 13.67 -12.18
CA GLY A 204 11.17 14.71 -11.23
C GLY A 204 9.65 14.86 -11.15
N VAL A 205 8.96 14.83 -12.28
CA VAL A 205 7.48 14.82 -12.33
C VAL A 205 6.93 13.53 -11.72
N ALA A 206 7.49 12.35 -12.03
CA ALA A 206 7.00 11.08 -11.48
C ALA A 206 7.15 10.99 -9.95
N VAL A 207 8.32 11.39 -9.42
CA VAL A 207 8.57 11.40 -7.97
C VAL A 207 7.77 12.51 -7.28
N GLY A 208 7.71 13.72 -7.85
CA GLY A 208 6.92 14.82 -7.30
C GLY A 208 5.42 14.50 -7.26
N SER A 209 4.91 13.86 -8.32
CA SER A 209 3.54 13.36 -8.37
C SER A 209 3.30 12.30 -7.29
N LEU A 210 4.19 11.31 -7.17
CA LEU A 210 4.13 10.27 -6.14
C LEU A 210 4.15 10.87 -4.73
N LEU A 211 4.91 11.93 -4.48
CA LEU A 211 5.01 12.55 -3.15
C LEU A 211 3.78 13.40 -2.80
N ALA A 212 3.29 14.23 -3.73
CA ALA A 212 2.04 14.98 -3.56
C ALA A 212 0.84 14.04 -3.33
N TRP A 213 0.92 12.86 -3.94
CA TRP A 213 -0.07 11.80 -3.88
C TRP A 213 -0.01 10.98 -2.57
N LEU A 214 1.19 10.72 -2.00
CA LEU A 214 1.32 10.12 -0.65
C LEU A 214 0.73 11.05 0.43
N MET A 215 0.84 12.36 0.22
CA MET A 215 0.24 13.36 1.10
C MET A 215 -1.29 13.36 0.99
N ALA A 216 -1.82 13.33 -0.24
CA ALA A 216 -3.25 13.30 -0.47
C ALA A 216 -3.90 12.03 0.09
N SER A 217 -3.28 10.85 -0.08
CA SER A 217 -3.81 9.61 0.49
C SER A 217 -3.74 9.54 1.99
N PHE A 218 -2.72 10.13 2.64
CA PHE A 218 -2.69 10.19 4.09
C PHE A 218 -3.87 11.03 4.62
N ILE A 219 -4.18 12.15 3.96
CA ILE A 219 -5.31 13.02 4.29
C ILE A 219 -6.63 12.27 4.07
N VAL A 220 -6.79 11.61 2.92
CA VAL A 220 -8.00 10.85 2.58
C VAL A 220 -8.17 9.64 3.49
N LYS A 221 -7.12 8.87 3.77
CA LYS A 221 -7.16 7.69 4.66
C LYS A 221 -7.56 8.09 6.07
N LYS A 222 -7.02 9.21 6.60
CA LYS A 222 -7.44 9.74 7.90
C LYS A 222 -8.89 10.21 7.88
N TYR A 223 -9.31 10.88 6.81
CA TYR A 223 -10.68 11.39 6.66
C TYR A 223 -11.72 10.27 6.51
N ILE A 224 -11.38 9.20 5.77
CA ILE A 224 -12.21 8.00 5.59
C ILE A 224 -12.22 7.16 6.88
N ALA A 225 -11.07 6.98 7.53
CA ALA A 225 -10.94 6.24 8.79
C ALA A 225 -11.84 6.82 9.90
N ASP A 226 -11.96 8.15 9.96
CA ASP A 226 -12.85 8.83 10.92
C ASP A 226 -14.35 8.70 10.58
N ARG A 227 -14.73 8.25 9.38
CA ARG A 227 -16.14 8.20 8.92
C ARG A 227 -16.69 6.83 8.53
N GLU A 228 -15.85 5.86 8.23
CA GLU A 228 -16.27 4.49 7.86
C GLU A 228 -16.05 3.47 8.98
N SER A 229 -16.19 3.91 10.22
CA SER A 229 -16.26 3.00 11.34
C SER A 229 -17.69 2.45 11.46
N TYR A 230 -17.83 1.13 11.40
CA TYR A 230 -19.14 0.49 11.53
C TYR A 230 -19.34 0.05 12.99
N PRO A 231 -20.50 0.35 13.60
CA PRO A 231 -20.79 -0.14 14.94
C PRO A 231 -20.92 -1.65 14.88
N GLN A 232 -20.06 -2.34 15.61
CA GLN A 232 -20.02 -3.79 15.66
C GLN A 232 -20.30 -4.27 17.08
N LYS A 233 -21.18 -5.28 17.20
CA LYS A 233 -21.44 -5.91 18.50
C LYS A 233 -20.16 -6.51 19.05
N ILE A 234 -19.90 -6.28 20.34
CA ILE A 234 -18.66 -6.73 21.00
C ILE A 234 -18.47 -8.23 20.92
N GLU A 235 -19.55 -9.00 21.02
CA GLU A 235 -19.55 -10.46 20.87
C GLU A 235 -18.86 -10.89 19.56
N SER A 236 -19.05 -10.11 18.49
CA SER A 236 -18.51 -10.39 17.16
C SER A 236 -17.10 -9.84 16.93
N LEU A 237 -16.47 -9.20 17.93
CA LEU A 237 -15.07 -8.80 17.87
C LEU A 237 -14.19 -10.06 17.76
N LYS A 238 -13.35 -10.12 16.73
CA LYS A 238 -12.47 -11.25 16.42
C LYS A 238 -11.02 -10.79 16.29
N VAL A 239 -10.11 -11.76 16.39
CA VAL A 239 -8.68 -11.59 16.12
C VAL A 239 -8.46 -11.04 14.71
N GLY A 240 -7.47 -10.18 14.55
CA GLY A 240 -7.09 -9.56 13.29
C GLY A 240 -7.93 -8.35 12.90
N TYR A 241 -8.93 -7.97 13.71
CA TYR A 241 -9.63 -6.72 13.50
C TYR A 241 -8.68 -5.58 13.88
N SER A 242 -8.40 -4.67 12.96
CA SER A 242 -7.69 -3.44 13.27
C SER A 242 -8.63 -2.55 14.08
N PRO A 243 -8.47 -2.45 15.41
CA PRO A 243 -9.31 -1.56 16.17
C PRO A 243 -8.76 -0.18 15.83
N LEU A 244 -9.45 0.53 14.97
CA LEU A 244 -9.35 1.96 15.00
C LEU A 244 -10.02 2.36 16.30
N ILE A 245 -9.28 2.23 17.42
CA ILE A 245 -9.53 3.00 18.63
C ILE A 245 -9.30 4.42 18.15
N THR A 246 -10.34 4.98 17.55
CA THR A 246 -10.32 6.35 17.09
C THR A 246 -9.94 7.18 18.29
N LEU A 247 -9.26 8.31 18.06
CA LEU A 247 -8.94 9.25 19.14
C LEU A 247 -10.19 9.62 19.97
N ARG A 248 -11.39 9.44 19.38
CA ARG A 248 -12.71 9.58 20.00
C ARG A 248 -12.98 8.57 21.13
N ASP A 249 -12.45 7.36 21.03
CA ASP A 249 -12.58 6.33 22.06
C ASP A 249 -11.40 6.35 23.04
N ARG A 250 -10.36 7.19 22.85
CA ARG A 250 -9.27 7.27 23.84
C ARG A 250 -9.75 7.67 25.22
N ASP A 251 -10.82 8.45 25.32
CA ASP A 251 -11.43 8.79 26.60
C ASP A 251 -12.11 7.57 27.26
N LEU A 252 -12.51 6.58 26.47
CA LEU A 252 -12.99 5.29 26.96
C LEU A 252 -11.85 4.43 27.51
N PHE A 253 -10.62 4.59 27.03
CA PHE A 253 -9.48 3.77 27.44
C PHE A 253 -8.58 4.52 28.41
N SER A 254 -8.65 4.14 29.70
CA SER A 254 -7.74 4.70 30.70
C SER A 254 -6.28 4.43 30.30
N LYS A 255 -5.34 5.33 30.66
CA LYS A 255 -3.90 5.11 30.42
C LYS A 255 -3.42 3.74 30.92
N GLY A 256 -3.98 3.28 32.05
CA GLY A 256 -3.71 1.96 32.60
C GLY A 256 -4.20 0.81 31.71
N PHE A 257 -5.36 0.97 31.07
CA PHE A 257 -5.85 -0.01 30.10
C PHE A 257 -4.95 -0.07 28.86
N MET A 258 -4.57 1.07 28.28
CA MET A 258 -3.69 1.09 27.10
C MET A 258 -2.32 0.44 27.39
N LYS A 259 -1.81 0.59 28.62
CA LYS A 259 -0.58 -0.09 29.06
C LYS A 259 -0.77 -1.61 29.14
N LYS A 260 -1.95 -2.10 29.56
CA LYS A 260 -2.29 -3.52 29.59
C LYS A 260 -2.58 -4.10 28.20
N LEU A 261 -3.19 -3.32 27.33
CA LEU A 261 -3.50 -3.70 25.95
C LEU A 261 -2.22 -3.88 25.13
N GLY A 262 -1.17 -3.13 25.47
CA GLY A 262 0.09 -3.17 24.74
C GLY A 262 0.00 -2.46 23.37
N PRO A 263 1.05 -2.54 22.55
CA PRO A 263 1.07 -1.92 21.24
C PRO A 263 0.09 -2.63 20.29
N LEU A 264 -0.74 -1.85 19.60
CA LEU A 264 -1.58 -2.34 18.52
C LEU A 264 -0.68 -2.66 17.32
N LYS A 265 -0.80 -3.89 16.82
CA LYS A 265 -0.04 -4.35 15.65
C LYS A 265 -0.81 -3.99 14.38
N ALA A 266 -0.08 -3.79 13.27
CA ALA A 266 -0.68 -3.58 11.95
C ALA A 266 -1.51 -4.77 11.46
N GLU A 267 -1.33 -5.95 12.08
CA GLU A 267 -2.08 -7.18 11.80
C GLU A 267 -3.44 -7.23 12.53
N GLY A 268 -3.76 -6.20 13.32
CA GLY A 268 -4.96 -6.12 14.14
C GLY A 268 -4.79 -6.68 15.55
N LEU A 269 -5.90 -6.90 16.23
CA LEU A 269 -5.97 -7.42 17.61
C LEU A 269 -5.55 -8.89 17.70
N ASP A 270 -4.75 -9.23 18.71
CA ASP A 270 -4.55 -10.63 19.12
C ASP A 270 -5.64 -11.14 20.08
N GLU A 271 -5.63 -12.43 20.40
CA GLU A 271 -6.65 -13.07 21.24
C GLU A 271 -6.75 -12.44 22.63
N ASP A 272 -5.60 -12.13 23.24
CA ASP A 272 -5.52 -11.51 24.55
C ASP A 272 -6.09 -10.10 24.53
N GLN A 273 -5.74 -9.31 23.50
CA GLN A 273 -6.27 -7.97 23.31
C GLN A 273 -7.78 -7.98 23.05
N VAL A 274 -8.29 -8.92 22.23
CA VAL A 274 -9.75 -9.09 22.04
C VAL A 274 -10.44 -9.39 23.36
N SER A 275 -9.92 -10.34 24.14
CA SER A 275 -10.45 -10.71 25.46
C SER A 275 -10.46 -9.52 26.43
N LEU A 276 -9.35 -8.77 26.47
CA LEU A 276 -9.20 -7.59 27.31
C LEU A 276 -10.20 -6.48 26.95
N ILE A 277 -10.37 -6.22 25.64
CA ILE A 277 -11.32 -5.23 25.13
C ILE A 277 -12.76 -5.65 25.44
N LYS A 278 -13.12 -6.92 25.21
CA LYS A 278 -14.46 -7.45 25.51
C LYS A 278 -14.80 -7.26 26.99
N LYS A 279 -13.94 -7.73 27.90
CA LYS A 279 -14.13 -7.59 29.36
C LYS A 279 -14.30 -6.14 29.79
N MET A 280 -13.51 -5.22 29.22
CA MET A 280 -13.60 -3.82 29.57
C MET A 280 -14.90 -3.17 29.08
N LEU A 281 -15.32 -3.46 27.85
CA LEU A 281 -16.54 -2.90 27.29
C LEU A 281 -17.78 -3.45 27.99
N GLU A 282 -17.78 -4.74 28.34
CA GLU A 282 -18.82 -5.38 29.16
C GLU A 282 -18.94 -4.70 30.53
N ALA A 283 -17.81 -4.46 31.22
CA ALA A 283 -17.80 -3.76 32.51
C ALA A 283 -18.38 -2.34 32.41
N LYS A 284 -18.24 -1.68 31.26
CA LYS A 284 -18.80 -0.35 30.98
C LYS A 284 -20.22 -0.38 30.41
N LYS A 285 -20.83 -1.57 30.23
CA LYS A 285 -22.13 -1.76 29.56
C LYS A 285 -22.19 -1.12 28.17
N ILE A 286 -21.06 -1.07 27.48
CA ILE A 286 -21.00 -0.67 26.08
C ILE A 286 -21.25 -1.94 25.28
N ASN A 287 -22.15 -1.90 24.30
CA ASN A 287 -22.52 -3.09 23.50
C ASN A 287 -21.92 -3.06 22.09
N PHE A 288 -21.45 -1.90 21.65
CA PHE A 288 -20.95 -1.65 20.30
C PHE A 288 -19.59 -0.96 20.34
N ILE A 289 -18.69 -1.42 19.48
CA ILE A 289 -17.44 -0.73 19.19
C ILE A 289 -17.35 -0.47 17.70
N ASN A 290 -16.85 0.71 17.36
CA ASN A 290 -16.64 1.14 15.99
C ASN A 290 -15.35 0.49 15.46
N ILE A 291 -15.46 -0.33 14.42
CA ILE A 291 -14.30 -1.00 13.82
C ILE A 291 -14.14 -0.58 12.37
N GLN A 292 -12.89 -0.31 11.99
CA GLN A 292 -12.55 -0.05 10.60
C GLN A 292 -12.46 -1.38 9.86
N LYS A 293 -13.12 -1.45 8.69
CA LYS A 293 -13.00 -2.60 7.81
C LYS A 293 -11.69 -2.46 7.04
N ASP A 294 -10.76 -3.39 7.26
CA ASP A 294 -9.57 -3.48 6.40
C ASP A 294 -10.00 -3.80 4.97
N GLU A 295 -9.49 -3.01 4.03
CA GLU A 295 -9.68 -3.23 2.61
C GLU A 295 -8.55 -4.12 2.09
N PRO A 296 -8.88 -5.21 1.37
CA PRO A 296 -7.86 -6.08 0.81
C PRO A 296 -7.05 -5.26 -0.20
N PHE A 297 -5.75 -5.11 0.05
CA PHE A 297 -4.85 -4.38 -0.83
C PHE A 297 -4.23 -5.29 -1.90
N SER A 298 -4.26 -6.61 -1.67
CA SER A 298 -3.73 -7.61 -2.60
C SER A 298 -4.31 -7.55 -4.03
N PRO A 299 -5.61 -7.24 -4.25
CA PRO A 299 -6.16 -7.10 -5.60
C PRO A 299 -5.46 -5.99 -6.40
N TRP A 300 -5.08 -4.89 -5.75
CA TRP A 300 -4.35 -3.80 -6.40
C TRP A 300 -2.91 -4.19 -6.72
N ILE A 301 -2.29 -5.00 -5.86
CA ILE A 301 -0.96 -5.56 -6.15
C ILE A 301 -1.01 -6.42 -7.42
N VAL A 302 -2.01 -7.29 -7.54
CA VAL A 302 -2.19 -8.12 -8.74
C VAL A 302 -2.59 -7.29 -9.96
N ALA A 303 -3.43 -6.27 -9.82
CA ALA A 303 -3.74 -5.36 -10.93
C ALA A 303 -2.47 -4.65 -11.45
N GLY A 304 -1.63 -4.17 -10.53
CA GLY A 304 -0.33 -3.56 -10.89
C GLY A 304 0.64 -4.55 -11.55
N LEU A 305 0.62 -5.81 -11.14
CA LEU A 305 1.38 -6.88 -11.78
C LEU A 305 0.93 -7.11 -13.22
N LEU A 306 -0.38 -7.27 -13.43
CA LEU A 306 -0.98 -7.49 -14.74
C LEU A 306 -0.71 -6.32 -15.69
N SER A 307 -0.81 -5.08 -15.23
CA SER A 307 -0.50 -3.92 -16.07
C SER A 307 0.99 -3.83 -16.39
N THR A 308 1.87 -4.15 -15.43
CA THR A 308 3.32 -4.21 -15.68
C THR A 308 3.63 -5.24 -16.77
N MET A 309 2.98 -6.40 -16.71
CA MET A 309 3.13 -7.45 -17.73
C MET A 309 2.58 -7.02 -19.10
N ALA A 310 1.44 -6.32 -19.13
CA ALA A 310 0.80 -5.90 -20.37
C ALA A 310 1.58 -4.78 -21.10
N PHE A 311 2.14 -3.82 -20.35
CA PHE A 311 2.78 -2.63 -20.95
C PHE A 311 4.32 -2.69 -20.96
N ASN A 312 4.92 -3.63 -20.23
CA ASN A 312 6.37 -3.71 -19.99
C ASN A 312 6.96 -2.43 -19.36
N GLU A 313 6.12 -1.64 -18.68
CA GLU A 313 6.44 -0.31 -18.16
C GLU A 313 5.36 0.22 -17.19
N ASN A 314 5.54 1.48 -16.76
CA ASN A 314 4.54 2.19 -15.97
C ASN A 314 3.36 2.65 -16.85
N ILE A 315 2.13 2.41 -16.38
CA ILE A 315 0.90 2.75 -17.12
C ILE A 315 0.82 4.23 -17.53
N MET A 316 1.36 5.16 -16.74
CA MET A 316 1.39 6.59 -17.11
C MET A 316 2.29 6.85 -18.31
N GLN A 317 3.39 6.13 -18.44
CA GLN A 317 4.26 6.24 -19.62
C GLN A 317 3.59 5.63 -20.85
N ALA A 318 2.89 4.50 -20.67
CA ALA A 318 2.12 3.87 -21.73
C ALA A 318 1.06 4.84 -22.28
N LEU A 319 0.27 5.45 -21.38
CA LEU A 319 -0.73 6.45 -21.72
C LEU A 319 -0.12 7.68 -22.37
N GLY A 320 0.97 8.22 -21.81
CA GLY A 320 1.67 9.37 -22.39
C GLY A 320 2.08 9.13 -23.84
N ARG A 321 2.58 7.94 -24.18
CA ARG A 321 2.91 7.62 -25.57
C ARG A 321 1.69 7.46 -26.47
N LEU A 322 0.55 7.03 -25.95
CA LEU A 322 -0.69 6.95 -26.72
C LEU A 322 -1.24 8.36 -27.02
N PHE A 323 -1.18 9.28 -26.06
CA PHE A 323 -1.75 10.62 -26.21
C PHE A 323 -0.84 11.64 -26.90
N PHE A 324 0.49 11.51 -26.77
CA PHE A 324 1.45 12.51 -27.27
C PHE A 324 2.27 12.07 -28.49
N ARG A 325 1.97 10.92 -29.11
CA ARG A 325 2.56 10.51 -30.40
C ARG A 325 1.75 10.96 -31.63
N GLY A 326 0.93 12.00 -31.46
CA GLY A 326 0.24 12.69 -32.57
C GLY A 326 1.18 13.63 -33.32
#